data_AF-A0A562V4P0-F1
#
_entry.id   AF-A0A562V4P0-F1
#
_cell.length_a   1.000
_cell.length_b   1.000
_cell.length_c   1.000
_cell.angle_alpha   90.00
_cell.angle_beta   90.00
_cell.angle_gamma   90.00
#
_symmetry.space_group_name_H-M   'P 1'
#
loop_
_entity.id
_entity.type
_entity.pdbx_description
1 polymer ?
#
loop_
_entity_poly.entity_id
_entity_poly.type
_entity_poly.pdbx_seq_one_letter_code
_entity_poly.pdbx_strand_id
1 'polypeptide(L)'
;MIDLPLTRALVELVLFIDQSDEEVVDPDAAANCMHSLAGGFDRLDGQQRVEIAELLRVVASEQRDASSRRRVNDLVHELGLSA
;
A
#
# COMPACT_ATOMS: atom_id res chain seq x y z
N MET A 1 -7.32 6.09 -20.05
CA MET A 1 -7.58 4.65 -19.93
C MET A 1 -7.14 4.27 -18.53
N ILE A 2 -7.97 3.57 -17.75
CA ILE A 2 -7.63 3.24 -16.36
C ILE A 2 -6.54 2.16 -16.38
N ASP A 3 -5.40 2.42 -15.73
CA ASP A 3 -4.34 1.43 -15.57
C ASP A 3 -4.81 0.36 -14.57
N LEU A 4 -5.13 -0.82 -15.11
CA LEU A 4 -5.77 -1.90 -14.38
C LEU A 4 -4.84 -2.53 -13.31
N PRO A 5 -3.56 -2.82 -13.61
CA PRO A 5 -2.58 -3.21 -12.58
C PRO A 5 -2.48 -2.21 -11.42
N LEU A 6 -2.33 -0.91 -11.73
CA LEU A 6 -2.20 0.15 -10.74
C LEU A 6 -3.46 0.25 -9.85
N THR A 7 -4.63 0.24 -10.48
CA THR A 7 -5.92 0.31 -9.78
C THR A 7 -6.11 -0.89 -8.85
N ARG A 8 -5.70 -2.09 -9.30
CA ARG A 8 -5.80 -3.30 -8.50
C ARG A 8 -4.90 -3.24 -7.27
N ALA A 9 -3.65 -2.81 -7.42
CA ALA A 9 -2.72 -2.67 -6.31
C ALA A 9 -3.23 -1.65 -5.26
N LEU A 10 -3.84 -0.54 -5.70
CA LEU A 10 -4.46 0.43 -4.81
C LEU A 10 -5.65 -0.15 -4.04
N VAL A 11 -6.52 -0.91 -4.69
CA VAL A 11 -7.66 -1.55 -4.03
C VAL A 11 -7.19 -2.60 -3.01
N GLU A 12 -6.21 -3.42 -3.38
CA GLU A 12 -5.62 -4.42 -2.48
C GLU A 12 -4.96 -3.76 -1.26
N LEU A 13 -4.30 -2.60 -1.45
CA LEU A 13 -3.73 -1.81 -0.36
C LEU A 13 -4.79 -1.27 0.62
N VAL A 14 -5.89 -0.72 0.09
CA VAL A 14 -6.98 -0.20 0.92
C VAL A 14 -7.64 -1.31 1.72
N LEU A 15 -7.89 -2.47 1.08
CA LEU A 15 -8.48 -3.63 1.76
C LEU A 15 -7.56 -4.18 2.85
N PHE A 16 -6.24 -4.18 2.64
CA PHE A 16 -5.29 -4.57 3.67
C PHE A 16 -5.33 -3.63 4.88
N ILE A 17 -5.38 -2.32 4.66
CA ILE A 17 -5.46 -1.34 5.75
C ILE A 17 -6.76 -1.52 6.54
N ASP A 18 -7.89 -1.66 5.84
CA ASP A 18 -9.22 -1.84 6.47
C ASP A 18 -9.32 -3.14 7.28
N GLN A 19 -8.63 -4.20 6.85
CA GLN A 19 -8.64 -5.50 7.53
C GLN A 19 -7.55 -5.64 8.60
N SER A 20 -6.67 -4.65 8.74
CA SER A 20 -5.59 -4.63 9.74
C SER A 20 -6.01 -3.83 10.96
N ASP A 21 -6.98 -4.34 11.74
CA ASP A 21 -7.37 -3.76 13.03
C ASP A 21 -6.56 -4.38 14.19
N GLU A 22 -6.19 -3.56 15.18
CA GLU A 22 -5.27 -3.94 16.28
C GLU A 22 -5.84 -5.00 17.23
N GLU A 23 -7.16 -5.12 17.32
CA GLU A 23 -7.81 -5.96 18.34
C GLU A 23 -7.97 -7.44 17.92
N VAL A 24 -7.99 -7.74 16.61
CA VAL A 24 -8.17 -9.11 16.10
C VAL A 24 -7.45 -9.28 14.76
N VAL A 25 -6.17 -9.65 14.80
CA VAL A 25 -5.45 -10.12 13.61
C VAL A 25 -5.40 -11.64 13.65
N ASP A 26 -6.27 -12.28 12.88
CA ASP A 26 -6.05 -13.68 12.51
C ASP A 26 -4.75 -13.74 11.68
N PRO A 27 -3.71 -14.45 12.15
CA PRO A 27 -2.42 -14.48 11.48
C PRO A 27 -2.51 -15.06 10.06
N ASP A 28 -3.45 -15.97 9.79
CA ASP A 28 -3.67 -16.51 8.45
C ASP A 28 -4.32 -15.46 7.55
N ALA A 29 -5.26 -14.67 8.08
CA ALA A 29 -5.87 -13.57 7.34
C ALA A 29 -4.83 -12.48 7.01
N ALA A 30 -4.00 -12.08 7.97
CA ALA A 30 -2.92 -11.11 7.74
C ALA A 30 -1.89 -11.62 6.72
N ALA A 31 -1.50 -12.89 6.82
CA ALA A 31 -0.60 -13.50 5.85
C ALA A 31 -1.20 -13.49 4.44
N ASN A 32 -2.49 -13.85 4.30
CA ASN A 32 -3.20 -13.85 3.02
C ASN A 32 -3.33 -12.44 2.41
N CYS A 33 -3.59 -11.43 3.23
CA CYS A 33 -3.66 -10.05 2.73
C CYS A 33 -2.29 -9.55 2.30
N MET A 34 -1.23 -9.80 3.08
CA MET A 34 0.15 -9.48 2.66
C MET A 34 0.54 -10.20 1.36
N HIS A 35 0.17 -11.47 1.21
CA HIS A 35 0.49 -12.24 0.01
C HIS A 35 -0.23 -11.70 -1.22
N SER A 36 -1.49 -11.31 -1.06
CA SER A 36 -2.29 -10.69 -2.13
C SER A 36 -1.68 -9.37 -2.56
N LEU A 37 -1.30 -8.55 -1.58
CA LEU A 37 -0.68 -7.24 -1.78
C LEU A 37 0.67 -7.39 -2.50
N ALA A 38 1.56 -8.26 -2.00
CA ALA A 38 2.83 -8.57 -2.66
C ALA A 38 2.64 -9.03 -4.11
N GLY A 39 1.67 -9.92 -4.37
CA GLY A 39 1.35 -10.38 -5.71
C GLY A 39 0.80 -9.29 -6.64
N GLY A 40 0.13 -8.28 -6.10
CA GLY A 40 -0.28 -7.07 -6.83
C GLY A 40 0.92 -6.19 -7.21
N PHE A 41 1.82 -5.94 -6.27
CA PHE A 41 3.02 -5.13 -6.46
C PHE A 41 4.07 -5.78 -7.39
N ASP A 42 4.17 -7.11 -7.40
CA ASP A 42 5.04 -7.85 -8.32
C ASP A 42 4.64 -7.70 -9.79
N ARG A 43 3.38 -7.34 -10.06
CA ARG A 43 2.87 -7.14 -11.43
C ARG A 43 3.05 -5.72 -11.94
N LEU A 44 3.52 -4.81 -11.10
CA LEU A 44 3.76 -3.43 -11.48
C LEU A 44 5.13 -3.29 -12.14
N ASP A 45 5.15 -2.63 -13.29
CA ASP A 45 6.38 -2.21 -13.93
C ASP A 45 7.06 -1.05 -13.17
N GLY A 46 8.26 -0.67 -13.60
CA GLY A 46 9.04 0.37 -12.94
C GLY A 46 8.35 1.73 -12.91
N GLN A 47 7.57 2.09 -13.95
CA GLN A 47 6.85 3.36 -13.99
C GLN A 47 5.65 3.31 -13.04
N GLN A 48 4.89 2.22 -13.04
CA GLN A 48 3.74 2.03 -12.16
C GLN A 48 4.14 2.02 -10.68
N ARG A 49 5.30 1.45 -10.36
CA ARG A 49 5.87 1.51 -9.00
C ARG A 49 6.17 2.94 -8.56
N VAL A 50 6.73 3.76 -9.45
CA VAL A 50 6.98 5.19 -9.20
C VAL A 50 5.65 5.93 -9.00
N GLU A 51 4.66 5.68 -9.85
CA GLU A 51 3.34 6.31 -9.74
C GLU A 51 2.65 6.01 -8.39
N ILE A 52 2.70 4.76 -7.90
CA ILE A 52 2.17 4.44 -6.56
C ILE A 52 2.96 5.17 -5.47
N ALA A 53 4.29 5.17 -5.55
CA ALA A 53 5.11 5.84 -4.54
C ALA A 53 4.80 7.35 -4.46
N GLU A 54 4.56 8.00 -5.61
CA GLU A 54 4.15 9.39 -5.67
C GLU A 54 2.75 9.62 -5.09
N LEU A 55 1.77 8.77 -5.43
CA LEU A 55 0.44 8.83 -4.85
C LEU A 55 0.46 8.70 -3.32
N LEU A 56 1.23 7.76 -2.78
CA LEU A 56 1.39 7.57 -1.35
C LEU A 56 2.07 8.78 -0.68
N ARG A 57 3.05 9.40 -1.33
CA ARG A 57 3.68 10.64 -0.84
C ARG A 57 2.71 11.82 -0.83
N VAL A 58 1.84 11.94 -1.84
CA VAL A 58 0.77 12.94 -1.85
C VAL A 58 -0.17 12.72 -0.67
N VAL A 59 -0.65 11.48 -0.47
CA VAL A 59 -1.50 11.11 0.67
C VAL A 59 -0.82 11.45 2.00
N ALA A 60 0.48 11.16 2.15
CA ALA A 60 1.25 11.51 3.34
C ALA A 60 1.31 13.03 3.56
N SER A 61 1.49 13.81 2.50
CA SER A 61 1.56 15.28 2.58
C SER A 61 0.25 15.92 3.01
N GLU A 62 -0.88 15.28 2.73
CA GLU A 62 -2.23 15.74 3.11
C GLU A 62 -2.61 15.35 4.55
N GLN A 63 -1.86 14.44 5.18
CA GLN A 63 -2.12 14.05 6.58
C GLN A 63 -1.82 15.22 7.53
N ARG A 64 -2.76 15.52 8.42
CA ARG A 64 -2.62 16.60 9.42
C ARG A 64 -1.78 16.18 10.62
N ASP A 65 -1.84 14.91 11.00
CA ASP A 65 -1.10 14.36 12.13
C ASP A 65 0.26 13.80 11.70
N ALA A 66 1.25 13.95 12.58
CA ALA A 66 2.60 13.49 12.29
C ALA A 66 2.72 11.95 12.31
N SER A 67 1.84 11.28 13.07
CA SER A 67 1.80 9.82 13.19
C SER A 67 1.39 9.17 11.88
N SER A 68 0.23 9.52 11.33
CA SER A 68 -0.25 8.95 10.07
C SER A 68 0.66 9.33 8.90
N ARG A 69 1.19 10.58 8.88
CA ARG A 69 2.20 10.95 7.89
C ARG A 69 3.42 10.04 7.93
N ARG A 70 3.94 9.73 9.13
CA ARG A 70 5.07 8.81 9.29
C ARG A 70 4.68 7.41 8.83
N ARG A 71 3.54 6.88 9.25
CA ARG A 71 3.08 5.53 8.89
C ARG A 71 2.95 5.35 7.38
N VAL A 72 2.40 6.34 6.67
CA VAL A 72 2.28 6.29 5.20
C VAL A 72 3.66 6.32 4.53
N ASN A 73 4.63 7.06 5.06
CA ASN A 73 6.01 7.04 4.54
C ASN A 73 6.71 5.70 4.82
N ASP A 74 6.53 5.14 6.02
CA ASP A 74 7.08 3.83 6.37
C ASP A 74 6.52 2.74 5.46
N LEU A 75 5.22 2.81 5.13
CA LEU A 75 4.56 1.89 4.21
C LEU A 75 5.19 1.90 2.80
N VAL A 76 5.61 3.07 2.28
CA VAL A 76 6.33 3.15 0.99
C VAL A 76 7.64 2.35 1.04
N HIS A 77 8.36 2.38 2.17
CA HIS A 77 9.58 1.61 2.37
C HIS A 77 9.31 0.12 2.58
N GLU A 78 8.32 -0.23 3.42
CA GLU A 78 7.91 -1.60 3.72
C GLU A 78 7.46 -2.34 2.44
N LEU A 79 6.85 -1.63 1.49
CA LEU A 79 6.42 -2.16 0.19
C LEU A 79 7.54 -2.21 -0.88
N GLY A 80 8.76 -1.76 -0.55
CA GLY A 80 9.88 -1.75 -1.49
C GLY A 80 9.68 -0.79 -2.67
N LEU A 81 8.87 0.26 -2.47
CA LEU A 81 8.56 1.27 -3.49
C LEU A 81 9.53 2.46 -3.49
N SER A 82 10.43 2.51 -2.51
CA SER A 82 11.54 3.45 -2.50
C SER A 82 12.64 3.00 -3.45
N ALA A 83 12.84 3.75 -4.53
CA ALA A 83 14.08 3.74 -5.29
C ALA A 83 15.26 4.24 -4.44
#